data_AF-A0A852X6A6-F1
#
_entry.id   AF-A0A852X6A6-F1
#
_cell.length_a   1.000
_cell.length_b   1.000
_cell.length_c   1.000
_cell.angle_alpha   90.00
_cell.angle_beta   90.00
_cell.angle_gamma   90.00
#
_symmetry.space_group_name_H-M   'P 1'
#
loop_
_entity.id
_entity.type
_entity.pdbx_description
1 polymer ?
#
loop_
_entity_poly.entity_id
_entity_poly.type
_entity_poly.pdbx_seq_one_letter_code
_entity_poly.pdbx_strand_id
1 'polypeptide(L)'
;MNRLTVERGSATIELVILAPAFGLVIALLVMGGRLALADQAMDGAAAEAARSVSLQRGQDTEAATNAARTYLDEEGLRCEGIDVQVDAEAKGTDPGAPGEITTTVSCDVPLADLALPGIGGSRTMTATAASPIDTFRER
;
A
#
# COMPACT_ATOMS: atom_id res chain seq x y z
N MET A 1 34.11 57.91 -1.51
CA MET A 1 34.25 56.77 -2.45
C MET A 1 33.58 55.56 -1.83
N ASN A 2 32.30 55.28 -2.14
CA ASN A 2 31.62 54.07 -1.70
C ASN A 2 31.32 53.20 -2.92
N ARG A 3 32.04 52.08 -3.07
CA ARG A 3 31.69 51.01 -4.01
C ARG A 3 30.71 50.09 -3.29
N LEU A 4 29.43 50.18 -3.66
CA LEU A 4 28.46 49.12 -3.39
C LEU A 4 28.64 48.06 -4.47
N THR A 5 29.56 47.13 -4.25
CA THR A 5 29.67 45.94 -5.10
C THR A 5 28.39 45.13 -4.92
N VAL A 6 27.62 45.10 -6.00
CA VAL A 6 26.42 44.29 -6.13
C VAL A 6 26.84 42.82 -6.14
N GLU A 7 26.76 42.18 -4.98
CA GLU A 7 26.77 40.72 -4.77
C GLU A 7 25.47 40.09 -5.31
N ARG A 8 25.12 40.34 -6.59
CA ARG A 8 23.99 39.64 -7.25
C ARG A 8 24.44 38.49 -8.13
N GLY A 9 25.72 38.44 -8.53
CA GLY A 9 26.25 37.34 -9.34
C GLY A 9 26.32 36.00 -8.58
N SER A 10 26.68 36.04 -7.28
CA SER A 10 26.84 34.86 -6.45
C SER A 10 25.52 34.20 -6.08
N ALA A 11 24.56 34.98 -5.54
CA ALA A 11 23.26 34.46 -5.12
C ALA A 11 22.45 33.82 -6.26
N THR A 12 22.60 34.32 -7.49
CA THR A 12 21.86 33.78 -8.65
C THR A 12 22.44 32.44 -9.10
N ILE A 13 23.76 32.27 -9.09
CA ILE A 13 24.43 31.01 -9.45
C ILE A 13 24.22 29.96 -8.36
N GLU A 14 24.26 30.35 -7.09
CA GLU A 14 24.00 29.46 -5.96
C GLU A 14 22.57 28.90 -5.99
N LEU A 15 21.57 29.76 -6.28
CA LEU A 15 20.18 29.35 -6.43
C LEU A 15 19.98 28.39 -7.61
N VAL A 16 20.68 28.59 -8.73
CA VAL A 16 20.59 27.71 -9.91
C VAL A 16 21.01 26.27 -9.58
N ILE A 17 21.92 26.08 -8.63
CA ILE A 17 22.38 24.74 -8.21
C ILE A 17 21.53 24.21 -7.04
N LEU A 18 21.19 25.07 -6.07
CA LEU A 18 20.40 24.68 -4.90
C LEU A 18 18.95 24.33 -5.25
N ALA A 19 18.31 25.07 -6.16
CA ALA A 19 16.92 24.85 -6.52
C ALA A 19 16.65 23.43 -7.08
N PRO A 20 17.39 22.89 -8.06
CA PRO A 20 17.18 21.53 -8.53
C PRO A 20 17.55 20.48 -7.47
N ALA A 21 18.58 20.72 -6.65
CA ALA A 21 18.92 19.82 -5.55
C ALA A 21 17.78 19.72 -4.52
N PHE A 22 17.20 20.85 -4.14
CA PHE A 22 16.05 20.89 -3.23
C PHE A 22 14.79 20.29 -3.87
N GLY A 23 14.57 20.54 -5.16
CA GLY A 23 13.52 19.91 -5.94
C GLY A 23 13.62 18.39 -5.96
N LEU A 24 14.83 17.84 -6.10
CA LEU A 24 15.08 16.40 -5.99
C LEU A 24 14.74 15.86 -4.60
N VAL A 25 15.13 16.56 -3.53
CA VAL A 25 14.78 16.17 -2.16
C VAL A 25 13.26 16.13 -1.97
N ILE A 26 12.53 17.16 -2.41
CA ILE A 26 11.06 17.18 -2.34
C ILE A 26 10.47 16.02 -3.15
N ALA A 27 10.95 15.79 -4.37
CA ALA A 27 10.48 14.70 -5.21
C ALA A 27 10.66 13.32 -4.54
N LEU A 28 11.81 13.09 -3.90
CA LEU A 28 12.07 11.87 -3.13
C LEU A 28 11.14 11.73 -1.92
N LEU A 29 10.87 12.83 -1.20
CA LEU A 29 9.95 12.82 -0.06
C LEU A 29 8.51 12.50 -0.50
N VAL A 30 8.03 13.12 -1.58
CA VAL A 30 6.70 12.84 -2.15
C VAL A 30 6.63 11.39 -2.60
N MET A 31 7.69 10.88 -3.24
CA MET A 31 7.76 9.49 -3.68
C MET A 31 7.70 8.51 -2.51
N GLY A 32 8.54 8.72 -1.49
CA GLY A 32 8.54 7.90 -0.28
C GLY A 32 7.20 7.93 0.44
N GLY A 33 6.54 9.10 0.49
CA GLY A 33 5.20 9.24 1.06
C GLY A 33 4.14 8.46 0.29
N ARG A 34 4.14 8.53 -1.05
CA ARG A 34 3.22 7.76 -1.90
C ARG A 34 3.41 6.25 -1.73
N LEU A 35 4.67 5.81 -1.68
CA LEU A 35 5.01 4.40 -1.45
C LEU A 35 4.52 3.92 -0.09
N ALA A 36 4.71 4.73 0.96
CA ALA A 36 4.23 4.39 2.30
C ALA A 36 2.71 4.32 2.38
N LEU A 37 1.99 5.20 1.68
CA LEU A 37 0.52 5.14 1.60
C LEU A 37 0.03 3.90 0.85
N ALA A 38 0.69 3.53 -0.26
CA ALA A 38 0.36 2.31 -1.00
C ALA A 38 0.59 1.05 -0.15
N ASP A 39 1.67 1.02 0.64
CA ASP A 39 1.98 -0.07 1.57
C ASP A 39 0.89 -0.21 2.64
N GLN A 40 0.48 0.91 3.24
CA GLN A 40 -0.61 0.96 4.22
C GLN A 40 -1.95 0.47 3.64
N ALA A 41 -2.26 0.87 2.40
CA ALA A 41 -3.47 0.41 1.72
C ALA A 41 -3.43 -1.11 1.44
N MET A 42 -2.28 -1.65 1.06
CA MET A 42 -2.10 -3.10 0.85
C MET A 42 -2.26 -3.89 2.17
N ASP A 43 -1.69 -3.40 3.27
CA ASP A 43 -1.86 -4.01 4.59
C ASP A 43 -3.33 -3.99 5.04
N GLY A 44 -4.02 -2.86 4.83
CA GLY A 44 -5.45 -2.73 5.11
C GLY A 44 -6.30 -3.68 4.25
N ALA A 45 -5.97 -3.83 2.97
CA ALA A 45 -6.66 -4.75 2.08
C ALA A 45 -6.50 -6.21 2.52
N ALA A 46 -5.30 -6.61 2.94
CA ALA A 46 -5.05 -7.94 3.48
C ALA A 46 -5.83 -8.15 4.80
N ALA A 47 -5.86 -7.15 5.69
CA ALA A 47 -6.60 -7.26 6.95
C ALA A 47 -8.12 -7.39 6.72
N GLU A 48 -8.68 -6.61 5.79
CA GLU A 48 -10.10 -6.68 5.45
C GLU A 48 -10.45 -7.98 4.71
N ALA A 49 -9.54 -8.49 3.88
CA ALA A 49 -9.66 -9.81 3.27
C ALA A 49 -9.77 -10.91 4.35
N ALA A 50 -8.85 -10.97 5.31
CA ALA A 50 -8.89 -11.93 6.41
C ALA A 50 -10.17 -11.82 7.25
N ARG A 51 -10.59 -10.58 7.54
CA ARG A 51 -11.84 -10.30 8.27
C ARG A 51 -13.05 -10.82 7.51
N SER A 52 -13.15 -10.58 6.21
CA SER A 52 -14.28 -11.04 5.39
C SER A 52 -14.43 -12.56 5.41
N VAL A 53 -13.30 -13.28 5.35
CA VAL A 53 -13.27 -14.75 5.43
C VAL A 53 -13.77 -15.23 6.78
N SER A 54 -13.41 -14.55 7.88
CA SER A 54 -13.89 -14.92 9.22
C SER A 54 -15.42 -14.80 9.37
N LEU A 55 -16.05 -13.88 8.63
CA LEU A 55 -17.49 -13.61 8.70
C LEU A 55 -18.31 -14.50 7.76
N GLN A 56 -17.72 -14.90 6.64
CA GLN A 56 -18.44 -15.61 5.59
C GLN A 56 -18.36 -17.13 5.77
N ARG A 57 -19.45 -17.83 5.40
CA ARG A 57 -19.49 -19.29 5.37
C ARG A 57 -19.40 -19.74 3.91
N GLY A 58 -18.27 -20.29 3.48
CA GLY A 58 -18.15 -20.91 2.15
C GLY A 58 -17.05 -20.31 1.28
N GLN A 59 -17.43 -19.58 0.21
CA GLN A 59 -16.54 -19.12 -0.87
C GLN A 59 -15.50 -18.08 -0.39
N ASP A 60 -14.53 -18.53 0.41
CA ASP A 60 -13.58 -17.71 1.15
C ASP A 60 -12.67 -16.89 0.21
N THR A 61 -12.21 -17.48 -0.89
CA THR A 61 -11.37 -16.77 -1.88
C THR A 61 -12.14 -15.64 -2.59
N GLU A 62 -13.41 -15.86 -2.93
CA GLU A 62 -14.23 -14.85 -3.62
C GLU A 62 -14.57 -13.69 -2.68
N ALA A 63 -14.92 -14.02 -1.44
CA ALA A 63 -15.11 -13.07 -0.35
C ALA A 63 -13.89 -12.17 -0.13
N ALA A 64 -12.73 -12.81 0.09
CA ALA A 64 -11.46 -12.13 0.33
C ALA A 64 -11.06 -11.23 -0.84
N THR A 65 -11.23 -11.72 -2.08
CA THR A 65 -10.90 -10.97 -3.29
C THR A 65 -11.79 -9.73 -3.43
N ASN A 66 -13.10 -9.85 -3.19
CA ASN A 66 -14.03 -8.72 -3.29
C ASN A 66 -13.78 -7.69 -2.19
N ALA A 67 -13.50 -8.14 -0.95
CA ALA A 67 -13.17 -7.27 0.16
C ALA A 67 -11.88 -6.48 -0.10
N ALA A 68 -10.81 -7.15 -0.52
CA ALA A 68 -9.55 -6.50 -0.87
C ALA A 68 -9.70 -5.49 -2.02
N ARG A 69 -10.42 -5.85 -3.09
CA ARG A 69 -10.70 -4.92 -4.21
C ARG A 69 -11.44 -3.67 -3.75
N THR A 70 -12.51 -3.85 -2.99
CA THR A 70 -13.34 -2.73 -2.51
C THR A 70 -12.52 -1.79 -1.63
N TYR A 71 -11.70 -2.35 -0.72
CA TYR A 71 -10.83 -1.56 0.14
C TYR A 71 -9.80 -0.75 -0.66
N LEU A 72 -9.15 -1.37 -1.64
CA LEU A 72 -8.15 -0.69 -2.48
C LEU A 72 -8.77 0.39 -3.36
N ASP A 73 -9.98 0.16 -3.88
CA ASP A 73 -10.73 1.17 -4.64
C ASP A 73 -11.12 2.37 -3.76
N GLU A 74 -11.47 2.14 -2.48
CA GLU A 74 -11.77 3.20 -1.51
C GLU A 74 -10.54 4.04 -1.14
N GLU A 75 -9.38 3.39 -0.98
CA GLU A 75 -8.09 4.06 -0.77
C GLU A 75 -7.55 4.71 -2.06
N GLY A 76 -8.21 4.49 -3.20
CA GLY A 76 -7.85 5.04 -4.51
C GLY A 76 -6.58 4.43 -5.11
N LEU A 77 -6.19 3.22 -4.68
CA LEU A 77 -5.06 2.48 -5.23
C LEU A 77 -5.54 1.58 -6.37
N ARG A 78 -5.16 1.91 -7.61
CA ARG A 78 -5.54 1.11 -8.78
C ARG A 78 -4.60 -0.09 -8.93
N CYS A 79 -5.19 -1.28 -9.04
CA CYS A 79 -4.46 -2.53 -9.23
C CYS A 79 -4.71 -3.12 -10.63
N GLU A 80 -3.64 -3.41 -11.38
CA GLU A 80 -3.69 -4.14 -12.64
C GLU A 80 -3.62 -5.66 -12.39
N GLY A 81 -4.67 -6.18 -11.76
CA GLY A 81 -4.73 -7.58 -11.33
C GLY A 81 -4.48 -7.70 -9.83
N ILE A 82 -5.33 -8.51 -9.20
CA ILE A 82 -5.25 -8.82 -7.78
C ILE A 82 -5.33 -10.33 -7.63
N ASP A 83 -4.36 -10.87 -6.90
CA ASP A 83 -4.31 -12.27 -6.48
C ASP A 83 -4.48 -12.29 -4.96
N VAL A 84 -5.43 -13.09 -4.47
CA VAL A 84 -5.67 -13.23 -3.03
C VAL A 84 -5.61 -14.70 -2.67
N GLN A 85 -4.62 -15.02 -1.84
CA GLN A 85 -4.43 -16.34 -1.28
C GLN A 85 -5.03 -16.36 0.12
N VAL A 86 -5.87 -17.36 0.38
CA VAL A 86 -6.55 -17.52 1.66
C VAL A 86 -6.10 -18.84 2.28
N ASP A 87 -5.51 -18.74 3.45
CA ASP A 87 -5.28 -19.86 4.35
C ASP A 87 -6.33 -19.80 5.47
N ALA A 88 -7.31 -20.69 5.37
CA ALA A 88 -8.41 -20.83 6.31
C ALA A 88 -8.44 -22.23 6.93
N GLU A 89 -7.29 -22.90 7.07
CA GLU A 89 -7.21 -24.24 7.69
C GLU A 89 -7.86 -24.29 9.09
N ALA A 90 -7.75 -23.18 9.83
CA ALA A 90 -8.38 -22.97 11.13
C ALA A 90 -9.93 -23.04 11.13
N LYS A 91 -10.61 -22.94 9.98
CA LYS A 91 -12.06 -23.16 9.90
C LYS A 91 -12.45 -24.63 10.02
N GLY A 92 -11.53 -25.55 9.72
CA GLY A 92 -11.75 -26.99 9.76
C GLY A 92 -11.47 -27.65 11.11
N THR A 93 -10.90 -26.91 12.07
CA THR A 93 -10.56 -27.42 13.40
C THR A 93 -11.77 -27.47 14.35
N ASP A 94 -11.70 -28.37 15.33
CA ASP A 94 -12.75 -28.56 16.33
C ASP A 94 -13.11 -27.25 17.07
N PRO A 95 -14.39 -27.03 17.42
CA PRO A 95 -14.81 -25.85 18.19
C PRO A 95 -14.02 -25.70 19.48
N GLY A 96 -13.42 -24.53 19.70
CA GLY A 96 -12.61 -24.20 20.89
C GLY A 96 -11.10 -24.29 20.70
N ALA A 97 -10.61 -24.76 19.54
CA ALA A 97 -9.20 -24.63 19.18
C ALA A 97 -8.89 -23.19 18.73
N PRO A 98 -7.84 -22.54 19.25
CA PRO A 98 -7.39 -21.25 18.72
C PRO A 98 -6.96 -21.42 17.26
N GLY A 99 -7.43 -20.52 16.41
CA GLY A 99 -7.15 -20.56 14.98
C GLY A 99 -7.18 -19.17 14.36
N GLU A 100 -6.31 -18.95 13.39
CA GLU A 100 -6.20 -17.70 12.66
C GLU A 100 -6.42 -17.96 11.18
N ILE A 101 -7.09 -17.02 10.51
CA ILE A 101 -7.22 -16.99 9.05
C ILE A 101 -6.14 -16.05 8.54
N THR A 102 -5.28 -16.55 7.67
CA THR A 102 -4.23 -15.73 7.03
C THR A 102 -4.62 -15.46 5.59
N THR A 103 -4.50 -14.21 5.15
CA THR A 103 -4.70 -13.86 3.75
C THR A 103 -3.51 -13.07 3.23
N THR A 104 -3.06 -13.43 2.03
CA THR A 104 -2.00 -12.74 1.31
C THR A 104 -2.59 -12.11 0.06
N VAL A 105 -2.47 -10.80 -0.07
CA VAL A 105 -2.94 -10.02 -1.21
C VAL A 105 -1.73 -9.58 -2.03
N SER A 106 -1.75 -9.87 -3.32
CA SER A 106 -0.74 -9.42 -4.28
C SER A 106 -1.41 -8.61 -5.39
N CYS A 107 -0.81 -7.46 -5.73
CA CYS A 107 -1.33 -6.56 -6.75
C CYS A 107 -0.20 -5.91 -7.55
N ASP A 108 -0.42 -5.73 -8.84
CA ASP A 108 0.46 -4.93 -9.70
C ASP A 108 -0.01 -3.47 -9.72
N VAL A 109 0.74 -2.59 -9.04
CA VAL A 109 0.44 -1.16 -8.99
C VAL A 109 1.21 -0.44 -10.10
N PRO A 110 0.54 0.28 -11.02
CA PRO A 110 1.22 1.00 -12.09
C PRO A 110 2.07 2.15 -11.52
N LEU A 111 3.32 2.25 -11.95
CA LEU A 111 4.26 3.31 -11.50
C LEU A 111 3.77 4.72 -11.86
N ALA A 112 2.88 4.83 -12.85
CA ALA A 112 2.23 6.08 -13.22
C ALA A 112 1.35 6.64 -12.09
N ASP A 113 0.67 5.78 -11.31
CA ASP A 113 -0.09 6.20 -10.12
C ASP A 113 0.85 6.61 -8.97
N LEU A 114 2.11 6.16 -8.99
CA LEU A 114 3.17 6.62 -8.09
C LEU A 114 3.90 7.88 -8.61
N ALA A 115 3.52 8.41 -9.78
CA ALA A 115 4.07 9.61 -10.39
C ALA A 115 5.60 9.63 -10.52
N LEU A 116 6.22 8.49 -10.81
CA LEU A 116 7.67 8.38 -11.01
C LEU A 116 8.08 8.95 -12.39
N PRO A 117 8.79 10.09 -12.48
CA PRO A 117 9.17 10.66 -13.76
C PRO A 117 10.20 9.78 -14.49
N GLY A 118 9.88 9.38 -15.72
CA GLY A 118 10.80 8.66 -16.61
C GLY A 118 10.84 7.15 -16.49
N ILE A 119 10.05 6.56 -15.58
CA ILE A 119 9.94 5.10 -15.41
C ILE A 119 8.48 4.66 -15.59
N GLY A 120 8.21 4.07 -16.75
CA GLY A 120 7.00 3.29 -16.98
C GLY A 120 7.14 1.89 -16.34
N GLY A 121 6.01 1.24 -16.13
CA GLY A 121 5.94 -0.13 -15.62
C GLY A 121 4.90 -0.30 -14.52
N SER A 122 4.83 -1.51 -13.99
CA SER A 122 4.08 -1.85 -12.77
C SER A 122 5.05 -2.37 -11.70
N ARG A 123 4.68 -2.21 -10.43
CA ARG A 123 5.37 -2.79 -9.29
C ARG A 123 4.41 -3.75 -8.60
N THR A 124 4.79 -5.01 -8.53
CA THR A 124 4.08 -5.99 -7.71
C THR A 124 4.29 -5.67 -6.24
N MET A 125 3.20 -5.44 -5.52
CA MET A 125 3.16 -5.27 -4.07
C MET A 125 2.43 -6.44 -3.45
N THR A 126 2.91 -6.89 -2.30
CA THR A 126 2.37 -8.06 -1.59
C THR A 126 2.27 -7.74 -0.11
N ALA A 127 1.10 -7.99 0.48
CA ALA A 127 0.85 -7.82 1.90
C ALA A 127 0.16 -9.06 2.47
N THR A 128 0.46 -9.39 3.71
CA THR A 128 -0.12 -10.54 4.42
C THR A 128 -0.67 -10.08 5.76
N ALA A 129 -1.89 -10.50 6.07
CA ALA A 129 -2.51 -10.23 7.35
C ALA A 129 -3.21 -11.48 7.89
N ALA A 130 -3.31 -11.55 9.21
CA ALA A 130 -4.02 -12.62 9.91
C ALA A 130 -5.17 -12.04 10.74
N SER A 131 -6.30 -12.73 10.76
CA SER A 131 -7.45 -12.41 11.61
C SER A 131 -7.78 -13.62 12.51
N PRO A 132 -7.85 -13.46 13.83
CA PRO A 132 -8.25 -14.54 14.72
C PRO A 132 -9.70 -14.93 14.48
N ILE A 133 -9.98 -16.24 14.54
CA ILE A 133 -11.35 -16.76 14.59
C ILE A 133 -11.87 -16.57 16.02
N ASP A 134 -13.03 -15.90 16.15
CA ASP A 134 -13.72 -15.80 17.43
C ASP A 134 -14.34 -17.16 17.79
N THR A 135 -13.63 -17.92 18.62
CA THR A 135 -14.04 -19.25 19.10
C THR A 135 -15.11 -19.21 20.18
N PHE A 136 -15.43 -18.03 20.73
CA PHE A 136 -16.37 -17.86 21.84
C PHE A 136 -17.74 -17.32 21.43
N ARG A 137 -17.97 -17.07 20.14
CA ARG A 137 -19.30 -16.71 19.65
C ARG A 137 -20.21 -17.94 19.63
N GLU A 138 -21.02 -18.07 20.68
CA GLU A 138 -22.07 -19.08 20.80
C GLU A 138 -23.04 -19.03 19.61
N ARG A 139 -23.40 -20.22 19.11
CA ARG A 139 -24.22 -20.45 17.91
C ARG A 139 -25.66 -19.98 18.04
#